data_AF-A0A0Q5M0J5-F1
#
_entry.id   AF-A0A0Q5M0J5-F1
#
_cell.length_a   1.000
_cell.length_b   1.000
_cell.length_c   1.000
_cell.angle_alpha   90.00
_cell.angle_beta   90.00
_cell.angle_gamma   90.00
#
_symmetry.space_group_name_H-M   'P 1'
#
loop_
_entity.id
_entity.type
_entity.pdbx_description
1 polymer ?
#
loop_
_entity_poly.entity_id
_entity_poly.type
_entity_poly.pdbx_seq_one_letter_code
_entity_poly.pdbx_strand_id
1 'polypeptide(L)'
;MDKEWEAEAKQLLKAELARQGVTYRELVSKLEVLGIKDDEKAIGNRISRGKFTLVFFLQCMRAIGVQQVDLRDRTKRADIGGSRTPW
;
A
#
# COMPACT_ATOMS: atom_id res chain seq x y z
N MET A 1 12.74 17.35 -3.97
CA MET A 1 13.34 16.01 -4.03
C MET A 1 12.64 15.03 -3.12
N ASP A 2 12.52 15.26 -1.80
CA ASP A 2 11.88 14.29 -0.89
C ASP A 2 10.43 13.93 -1.22
N LYS A 3 9.64 14.89 -1.70
CA LYS A 3 8.21 14.68 -2.02
C LYS A 3 7.95 13.64 -3.12
N GLU A 4 8.86 13.47 -4.07
CA GLU A 4 8.73 12.47 -5.14
C GLU A 4 8.96 11.07 -4.57
N TRP A 5 10.02 10.90 -3.77
CA TRP A 5 10.30 9.65 -3.06
C TRP A 5 9.20 9.27 -2.07
N GLU A 6 8.66 10.24 -1.33
CA GLU A 6 7.50 10.01 -0.45
C GLU A 6 6.27 9.56 -1.24
N ALA A 7 6.06 10.13 -2.43
CA ALA A 7 4.96 9.75 -3.32
C ALA A 7 5.14 8.34 -3.88
N GLU A 8 6.35 7.99 -4.30
CA GLU A 8 6.69 6.65 -4.77
C GLU A 8 6.54 5.61 -3.66
N ALA A 9 7.10 5.85 -2.47
CA ALA A 9 7.03 4.94 -1.33
C ALA A 9 5.57 4.62 -0.95
N LYS A 10 4.70 5.63 -0.84
CA LYS A 10 3.28 5.37 -0.52
C LYS A 10 2.54 4.70 -1.67
N GLN A 11 2.86 5.01 -2.93
CA GLN A 11 2.23 4.36 -4.08
C GLN A 11 2.59 2.89 -4.13
N LEU A 12 3.86 2.55 -3.89
CA LEU A 12 4.35 1.18 -3.86
C LEU A 12 3.60 0.35 -2.82
N LEU A 13 3.55 0.81 -1.57
CA LEU A 13 2.84 0.08 -0.51
C LEU A 13 1.33 -0.04 -0.80
N LYS A 14 0.70 1.02 -1.33
CA LYS A 14 -0.72 0.97 -1.72
C LYS A 14 -0.99 0.01 -2.88
N ALA A 15 -0.08 -0.06 -3.85
CA ALA A 15 -0.20 -0.97 -4.98
C ALA A 15 -0.16 -2.42 -4.51
N GLU A 16 0.73 -2.77 -3.57
CA GLU A 16 0.76 -4.11 -2.99
C GLU A 16 -0.50 -4.43 -2.20
N LEU A 17 -1.01 -3.49 -1.39
CA LEU A 17 -2.29 -3.70 -0.69
C LEU A 17 -3.45 -3.92 -1.67
N ALA A 18 -3.51 -3.13 -2.75
CA ALA A 18 -4.52 -3.28 -3.78
C ALA A 18 -4.41 -4.62 -4.53
N ARG A 19 -3.18 -5.06 -4.88
CA ARG A 19 -2.91 -6.37 -5.51
C ARG A 19 -3.38 -7.53 -4.65
N GLN A 20 -3.18 -7.43 -3.33
CA GLN A 20 -3.60 -8.46 -2.38
C GLN A 20 -5.08 -8.33 -1.97
N GLY A 21 -5.78 -7.29 -2.43
CA GLY A 21 -7.17 -7.02 -2.02
C GLY A 21 -7.32 -6.71 -0.53
N VAL A 22 -6.29 -6.15 0.12
CA VAL A 22 -6.24 -5.93 1.57
C VAL A 22 -6.60 -4.48 1.91
N THR A 23 -7.63 -4.30 2.72
CA THR A 23 -8.00 -3.01 3.33
C THR A 23 -7.09 -2.65 4.50
N TYR A 24 -7.08 -1.38 4.94
CA TYR A 24 -6.28 -0.99 6.12
C TYR A 24 -6.72 -1.69 7.40
N ARG A 25 -8.04 -1.87 7.60
CA ARG A 25 -8.58 -2.66 8.71
C ARG A 25 -8.02 -4.09 8.71
N GLU A 26 -8.00 -4.74 7.55
CA GLU A 26 -7.45 -6.10 7.42
C GLU A 26 -5.94 -6.12 7.61
N LEU A 27 -5.23 -5.08 7.14
CA LEU A 27 -3.80 -4.93 7.39
C LEU A 27 -3.50 -4.87 8.89
N VAL A 28 -4.29 -4.11 9.67
CA VAL A 28 -4.16 -4.07 11.14
C VAL A 28 -4.31 -5.47 11.72
N SER A 29 -5.38 -6.19 11.37
CA SER A 29 -5.60 -7.55 11.87
C SER A 29 -4.46 -8.51 11.48
N LYS A 30 -3.93 -8.41 10.26
CA LYS A 30 -2.79 -9.24 9.80
C LYS A 30 -1.48 -8.89 10.51
N LEU A 31 -1.24 -7.61 10.79
CA LEU A 31 -0.08 -7.17 11.58
C LEU A 31 -0.18 -7.66 13.04
N GLU A 32 -1.38 -7.67 13.61
CA GLU A 32 -1.62 -8.14 14.98
C GLU A 32 -1.30 -9.64 15.13
N VAL A 33 -1.59 -10.46 14.11
CA VAL A 33 -1.17 -11.89 14.06
C VAL A 33 0.35 -12.04 14.14
N LEU A 34 1.12 -11.05 13.68
CA LEU A 34 2.58 -11.00 13.80
C LEU A 34 3.06 -10.34 15.11
N GLY A 35 2.16 -10.04 16.04
CA GLY A 35 2.46 -9.37 17.32
C GLY A 35 2.61 -7.85 17.22
N ILE A 36 2.26 -7.25 16.08
CA ILE A 36 2.42 -5.82 15.82
C ILE A 36 1.07 -5.14 16.04
N LYS A 37 0.94 -4.44 17.16
CA LYS A 37 -0.26 -3.65 17.49
C LYS A 37 -0.12 -2.24 16.93
N ASP A 38 -1.09 -1.85 16.12
CA ASP A 38 -1.20 -0.50 15.56
C ASP A 38 -2.69 -0.17 15.36
N ASP A 39 -2.99 1.08 15.00
CA ASP A 39 -4.36 1.55 14.75
C ASP A 39 -4.57 1.85 13.26
N GLU A 40 -5.78 1.61 12.75
CA GLU A 40 -6.12 1.80 11.33
C GLU A 40 -5.87 3.24 10.86
N LYS A 41 -6.23 4.24 11.68
CA LYS A 41 -6.03 5.65 11.38
C LYS A 41 -4.56 6.02 11.44
N ALA A 42 -3.81 5.47 12.41
CA ALA A 42 -2.37 5.69 12.52
C ALA A 42 -1.60 5.14 11.30
N ILE A 43 -1.92 3.91 10.88
CA ILE A 43 -1.39 3.29 9.66
C ILE A 43 -1.77 4.12 8.43
N GLY A 44 -3.05 4.48 8.29
CA GLY A 44 -3.52 5.29 7.17
C GLY A 44 -2.79 6.63 7.05
N ASN A 45 -2.53 7.31 8.18
CA ASN A 45 -1.75 8.55 8.24
C ASN A 45 -0.28 8.33 7.89
N ARG A 46 0.33 7.23 8.34
CA ARG A 46 1.73 6.91 8.07
C ARG A 46 1.95 6.62 6.59
N ILE A 47 1.08 5.80 6.00
CA ILE A 47 1.09 5.46 4.57
C ILE A 47 0.80 6.71 3.73
N SER A 48 -0.20 7.53 4.08
CA SER A 48 -0.57 8.71 3.27
C SER A 48 0.55 9.75 3.17
N ARG A 49 1.35 9.90 4.24
CA ARG A 49 2.53 10.77 4.28
C ARG A 49 3.73 10.23 3.49
N GLY A 50 3.81 8.92 3.26
CA GLY A 50 4.95 8.30 2.56
C GLY A 50 6.26 8.30 3.36
N LYS A 51 6.20 8.60 4.67
CA LYS A 51 7.34 8.60 5.59
C LYS A 51 7.19 7.48 6.62
N PHE A 52 7.38 6.25 6.19
CA PHE A 52 7.45 5.10 7.06
C PHE A 52 8.84 4.47 7.02
N THR A 53 9.20 3.75 8.08
CA THR A 53 10.45 3.01 8.13
C THR A 53 10.38 1.79 7.21
N LEU A 54 11.54 1.33 6.73
CA LEU A 54 11.63 0.07 6.01
C LEU A 54 11.14 -1.12 6.86
N VAL A 55 11.35 -1.05 8.19
CA VAL A 55 10.83 -2.05 9.14
C VAL A 55 9.31 -2.17 9.01
N PHE A 56 8.58 -1.06 9.06
CA PHE A 56 7.13 -1.06 8.88
C PHE A 56 6.73 -1.61 7.51
N PHE A 57 7.43 -1.23 6.45
CA PHE A 57 7.19 -1.76 5.11
C PHE A 57 7.34 -3.29 5.05
N LEU A 58 8.42 -3.85 5.58
CA LEU A 58 8.67 -5.30 5.60
C LEU A 58 7.62 -6.03 6.44
N GLN A 59 7.19 -5.45 7.56
CA GLN A 59 6.10 -5.98 8.37
C GLN A 59 4.80 -6.06 7.55
N CYS A 60 4.45 -4.99 6.82
CA CYS A 60 3.29 -5.00 5.92
C CYS A 60 3.43 -6.10 4.86
N MET A 61 4.57 -6.19 4.15
CA MET A 61 4.80 -7.20 3.12
C MET A 61 4.63 -8.61 3.68
N ARG A 62 5.23 -8.89 4.85
CA ARG A 62 5.12 -10.20 5.50
C ARG A 62 3.68 -10.51 5.94
N ALA A 63 2.97 -9.51 6.47
CA ALA A 63 1.58 -9.64 6.91
C ALA A 63 0.62 -9.96 5.76
N ILE A 64 0.87 -9.40 4.57
CA ILE A 64 0.04 -9.64 3.37
C ILE A 64 0.58 -10.76 2.46
N GLY A 65 1.68 -11.43 2.85
CA GLY A 65 2.22 -12.58 2.12
C GLY A 65 3.06 -12.22 0.88
N VAL A 66 3.47 -10.96 0.73
CA VAL A 66 4.33 -10.50 -0.38
C VAL A 66 5.80 -10.81 -0.06
N GLN A 67 6.48 -11.49 -1.00
CA GLN A 67 7.88 -11.90 -0.84
C GLN A 67 8.85 -11.06 -1.67
N GLN A 68 8.36 -10.41 -2.73
CA GLN A 68 9.17 -9.61 -3.65
C GLN A 68 8.36 -8.39 -4.09
N VAL A 69 9.05 -7.26 -4.25
CA VAL A 69 8.48 -5.98 -4.67
C VAL A 69 9.32 -5.44 -5.82
N ASP A 70 8.68 -5.06 -6.92
CA ASP A 70 9.37 -4.45 -8.07
C ASP A 70 9.17 -2.93 -8.04
N LEU A 71 10.27 -2.19 -8.00
CA LEU A 71 10.27 -0.72 -8.07
C LEU A 71 9.91 -0.19 -9.46
N ARG A 72 9.96 -1.04 -10.50
CA ARG A 72 9.61 -0.68 -11.88
C ARG A 72 8.11 -0.73 -12.16
N ASP A 73 7.30 -1.01 -11.14
CA ASP A 73 5.85 -1.07 -11.29
C ASP A 73 5.24 0.33 -11.53
N ARG A 74 5.32 0.75 -12.79
CA ARG A 74 4.45 1.77 -13.36
C ARG A 74 3.08 1.13 -13.56
N THR A 75 2.30 1.00 -12.48
CA THR A 75 0.87 0.74 -12.63
C THR A 75 0.31 1.82 -13.55
N LYS A 76 -0.04 1.38 -14.77
CA LYS A 76 -0.37 2.22 -15.92
C LYS A 76 -1.50 3.18 -15.55
N ARG A 77 -1.24 4.48 -15.59
CA ARG A 77 -2.27 5.45 -15.95
C ARG A 77 -2.51 5.32 -17.46
N ALA A 78 -3.41 4.43 -17.86
CA ALA A 78 -4.16 4.52 -19.11
C ALA A 78 -5.09 3.30 -19.23
N ASP A 79 -6.23 3.36 -18.55
CA ASP A 79 -7.48 2.74 -18.98
C ASP A 79 -8.64 3.67 -18.57
N ILE A 80 -8.55 4.93 -19.02
CA ILE A 80 -9.73 5.79 -19.19
C ILE A 80 -10.05 5.83 -20.68
N GLY A 81 -10.68 4.75 -21.16
CA GLY A 81 -11.20 4.65 -22.51
C GLY A 81 -12.44 3.77 -22.50
N GLY A 82 -13.62 4.37 -22.44
CA GLY A 82 -14.88 3.64 -22.61
C GLY A 82 -16.02 4.08 -21.72
N SER A 83 -16.37 5.37 -21.69
CA SER A 83 -17.74 5.76 -21.39
C SER A 83 -18.64 5.21 -22.49
N ARG A 84 -19.37 4.11 -22.23
CA ARG A 84 -20.59 3.76 -22.97
C ARG A 84 -21.42 2.76 -22.20
N THR A 85 -22.46 3.27 -21.55
CA THR A 85 -23.78 2.66 -21.58
C THR A 85 -24.81 3.79 -21.63
N PRO A 86 -25.58 3.95 -22.73
CA PRO A 86 -26.86 4.62 -22.67
C PRO A 86 -27.88 3.71 -21.97
N TRP A 87 -29.01 4.30 -21.60
CA TRP A 87 -30.17 3.77 -20.87
C TRP A 87 -30.09 3.92 -19.35
#